data_AF-A0A965FH03-F1
#
_entry.id   AF-A0A965FH03-F1
#
_cell.length_a   1.000
_cell.length_b   1.000
_cell.length_c   1.000
_cell.angle_alpha   90.00
_cell.angle_beta   90.00
_cell.angle_gamma   90.00
#
_symmetry.space_group_name_H-M   'P 1'
#
loop_
_entity.id
_entity.type
_entity.pdbx_description
1 polymer ?
#
loop_
_entity_poly.entity_id
_entity_poly.type
_entity_poly.pdbx_seq_one_letter_code
_entity_poly.pdbx_strand_id
1 'polypeptide(L)' 'RTLLEHVVTDLYDVRHVEIDAEAHLELVRQLDIRSTPTTLFVDRNGHEVGRAAGAPKRDQVLSAISAIR' A
#
# COMPACT_ATOMS: atom_id res chain seq x y z
N ARG A 1 9.49 -10.41 -7.32
CA ARG A 1 10.08 -9.18 -6.74
C ARG A 1 9.39 -7.99 -7.38
N THR A 2 8.45 -7.40 -6.66
CA THR A 2 7.60 -6.32 -7.16
C THR A 2 8.34 -4.98 -7.02
N LEU A 3 7.99 -4.00 -7.86
CA LEU A 3 8.58 -2.65 -7.84
C LEU A 3 8.52 -2.03 -6.43
N LEU A 4 7.46 -2.34 -5.67
CA LEU A 4 7.19 -1.83 -4.33
C LEU A 4 8.21 -2.29 -3.29
N GLU A 5 8.58 -3.58 -3.29
CA GLU A 5 9.61 -4.10 -2.38
C GLU A 5 10.91 -3.30 -2.53
N HIS A 6 11.35 -3.03 -3.76
CA HIS A 6 12.58 -2.28 -4.03
C HIS A 6 12.52 -0.79 -3.66
N VAL A 7 11.33 -0.20 -3.52
CA VAL A 7 11.17 1.21 -3.13
C VAL A 7 11.25 1.37 -1.62
N VAL A 8 10.71 0.41 -0.87
CA VAL A 8 10.68 0.47 0.59
C VAL A 8 11.93 -0.11 1.25
N THR A 9 12.77 -0.89 0.55
CA THR A 9 13.99 -1.47 1.13
C THR A 9 14.91 -0.41 1.76
N ASP A 10 14.96 0.78 1.17
CA ASP A 10 15.82 1.88 1.63
C ASP A 10 15.16 2.71 2.76
N LEU A 11 13.93 2.38 3.15
CA LEU A 11 13.13 3.09 4.15
C LEU A 11 12.96 2.23 5.40
N TYR A 12 13.81 2.46 6.40
CA TYR A 12 13.86 1.65 7.63
C TYR A 12 12.60 1.74 8.51
N ASP A 13 11.79 2.79 8.33
CA ASP A 13 10.55 3.05 9.05
C ASP A 13 9.29 2.62 8.28
N VAL A 14 9.45 2.05 7.08
CA VAL A 14 8.35 1.64 6.21
C VAL A 14 8.38 0.13 6.01
N ARG A 15 7.23 -0.51 6.15
CA ARG A 15 7.06 -1.95 5.87
C ARG A 15 6.10 -2.15 4.71
N HIS A 16 6.51 -2.91 3.71
CA HIS A 16 5.63 -3.38 2.65
C HIS A 16 5.02 -4.73 3.03
N VAL A 17 3.70 -4.86 2.85
CA VAL A 17 2.93 -6.08 3.10
C VAL A 17 2.09 -6.35 1.87
N GLU A 18 2.28 -7.51 1.25
CA GLU A 18 1.41 -8.00 0.17
C GLU A 18 0.33 -8.90 0.77
N ILE A 19 -0.92 -8.64 0.39
CA ILE A 19 -2.09 -9.41 0.83
C ILE A 19 -2.77 -9.96 -0.42
N ASP A 20 -3.01 -11.27 -0.43
CA ASP A 20 -3.80 -11.90 -1.48
C ASP A 20 -5.29 -11.56 -1.31
N ALA A 21 -5.83 -10.78 -2.24
CA ALA A 21 -7.22 -10.36 -2.22
C ALA A 21 -8.18 -11.55 -2.35
N GLU A 22 -7.83 -12.60 -3.10
CA GLU A 22 -8.68 -13.78 -3.30
C GLU A 22 -8.75 -14.65 -2.05
N ALA A 23 -7.67 -14.70 -1.28
CA ALA A 23 -7.63 -15.38 0.02
C ALA A 23 -8.33 -14.60 1.15
N HIS A 24 -8.53 -13.28 0.99
CA HIS A 24 -9.03 -12.39 2.04
C HIS A 24 -10.26 -11.55 1.61
N LEU A 25 -11.29 -12.21 1.06
CA LEU A 25 -12.50 -11.54 0.52
C LEU A 25 -13.30 -10.71 1.54
N GLU A 26 -13.22 -11.02 2.83
CA GLU A 26 -13.85 -10.19 3.88
C GLU A 26 -13.12 -8.86 4.04
N LEU A 27 -11.78 -8.90 4.09
CA LEU A 27 -10.93 -7.72 4.20
C LEU A 27 -11.09 -6.78 2.99
N VAL A 28 -11.13 -7.35 1.78
CA VAL A 28 -11.39 -6.62 0.53
C VAL A 28 -12.70 -5.83 0.62
N ARG A 29 -13.77 -6.42 1.19
CA ARG A 29 -15.06 -5.74 1.38
C ARG A 29 -15.00 -4.68 2.47
N GLN A 30 -14.38 -4.98 3.61
CA GLN A 30 -14.24 -4.03 4.73
C GLN A 30 -13.48 -2.77 4.32
N LEU A 31 -12.46 -2.92 3.46
CA LEU A 31 -11.63 -1.81 2.97
C LEU A 31 -12.15 -1.18 1.66
N ASP A 32 -13.32 -1.59 1.18
CA ASP A 32 -13.91 -1.15 -0.10
C ASP A 32 -12.91 -1.20 -1.28
N ILE A 33 -12.24 -2.34 -1.44
CA ILE A 33 -11.31 -2.59 -2.54
C ILE A 33 -12.11 -3.00 -3.77
N ARG A 34 -12.21 -2.08 -4.74
CA ARG A 34 -13.05 -2.26 -5.95
C ARG A 34 -12.32 -2.89 -7.13
N SER A 35 -10.99 -2.82 -7.14
CA SER A 35 -10.16 -3.42 -8.19
C SER A 35 -8.78 -3.77 -7.65
N THR A 36 -8.14 -4.76 -8.28
CA THR A 36 -6.75 -5.14 -8.02
C THR A 36 -5.88 -4.79 -9.22
N PRO A 37 -4.57 -4.51 -9.01
CA PRO A 37 -3.93 -4.28 -7.72
C PRO A 37 -4.38 -2.95 -7.08
N THR A 38 -4.48 -2.89 -5.76
CA THR A 38 -4.67 -1.64 -4.98
C THR A 38 -3.64 -1.61 -3.86
N THR A 39 -2.97 -0.47 -3.70
CA THR A 39 -2.00 -0.24 -2.62
C THR A 39 -2.60 0.76 -1.63
N LEU A 40 -2.65 0.38 -0.36
CA LEU A 40 -3.06 1.26 0.73
C LEU A 40 -1.83 1.80 1.44
N PHE A 41 -1.87 3.08 1.79
CA PHE A 41 -0.88 3.73 2.64
C PHE A 41 -1.49 3.91 4.02
N VAL A 42 -0.79 3.43 5.04
CA VAL A 42 -1.29 3.38 6.41
C VAL A 42 -0.27 4.03 7.34
N ASP A 43 -0.73 4.88 8.25
CA ASP A 43 0.13 5.54 9.24
C ASP A 43 0.50 4.60 10.41
N ARG A 44 1.33 5.09 11.34
CA ARG A 44 1.74 4.35 12.54
C ARG A 44 0.60 4.02 13.51
N ASN A 45 -0.56 4.67 13.38
CA ASN A 45 -1.74 4.44 14.22
C ASN A 45 -2.71 3.44 13.58
N GLY A 46 -2.43 2.98 12.35
CA GLY A 46 -3.29 2.07 11.61
C GLY A 46 -4.37 2.77 10.78
N HIS A 47 -4.27 4.09 10.58
CA HIS A 47 -5.21 4.84 9.73
C HIS A 47 -4.77 4.84 8.27
N GLU A 48 -5.73 4.60 7.37
CA GLU A 48 -5.52 4.80 5.94
C GLU A 48 -5.38 6.30 5.66
N VAL A 49 -4.25 6.67 5.09
CA VAL A 49 -3.84 8.05 4.76
C VAL A 49 -3.82 8.29 3.26
N GLY A 50 -3.92 7.21 2.47
CA GLY A 50 -4.14 7.29 1.04
C GLY A 50 -4.26 5.91 0.41
N ARG A 51 -4.71 5.88 -0.84
CA ARG A 51 -4.74 4.67 -1.66
C ARG A 51 -4.38 4.96 -3.11
N ALA A 52 -3.75 3.99 -3.76
CA ALA A 52 -3.48 3.98 -5.18
C ALA A 52 -4.16 2.76 -5.81
N ALA A 53 -5.09 3.00 -6.72
CA ALA A 53 -5.68 1.95 -7.55
C ALA A 53 -4.79 1.70 -8.78
N GLY A 54 -4.59 0.42 -9.12
CA GLY A 54 -3.64 -0.01 -10.14
C GLY A 54 -2.22 -0.18 -9.60
N ALA A 55 -1.29 -0.52 -10.51
CA ALA A 55 0.11 -0.69 -10.14
C ALA A 55 0.72 0.68 -9.81
N PRO A 56 1.10 0.94 -8.53
CA PRO A 56 1.63 2.24 -8.15
C PRO A 56 3.01 2.47 -8.76
N LYS A 57 3.27 3.72 -9.17
CA LYS A 57 4.62 4.13 -9.61
C LYS A 57 5.50 4.47 -8.41
N ARG A 58 6.83 4.33 -8.57
CA ARG A 58 7.83 4.68 -7.55
C ARG A 58 7.60 6.08 -6.95
N ASP A 59 7.38 7.08 -7.80
CA ASP A 59 7.21 8.48 -7.35
C ASP A 59 5.92 8.69 -6.54
N GLN A 60 4.85 7.96 -6.86
CA GLN A 60 3.60 8.02 -6.11
C GLN A 60 3.77 7.43 -4.71
N VAL A 61 4.53 6.33 -4.60
CA VAL A 61 4.84 5.67 -3.33
C VAL A 61 5.68 6.58 -2.45
N LEU A 62 6.74 7.19 -3.00
CA LEU A 62 7.60 8.10 -2.26
C LEU A 62 6.85 9.36 -1.81
N SER A 63 6.01 9.92 -2.69
CA SER A 63 5.19 11.11 -2.36
C SER A 63 4.19 10.79 -1.26
N ALA A 64 3.52 9.63 -1.32
CA ALA A 64 2.61 9.19 -0.28
C ALA A 64 3.34 9.00 1.05
N ILE A 65 4.47 8.30 1.08
CA ILE A 65 5.26 8.12 2.31
C ILE A 65 5.69 9.46 2.92
N SER A 66 6.13 10.41 2.10
CA SER A 66 6.52 11.74 2.57
C SER A 66 5.35 12.55 3.14
N ALA A 67 4.11 12.27 2.73
CA ALA A 67 2.92 12.97 3.23
C ALA A 67 2.45 12.42 4.60
N ILE A 68 2.93 11.24 5.00
CA ILE A 68 2.49 10.52 6.20
C ILE A 68 3.50 10.68 7.34
N ARG A 69 4.74 11.02 7.00
CA ARG A 69 5.84 11.23 7.95
C ARG A 69 5.71 12.55 8.71
#